data_AF-A0A7X7FIZ2-F1
#
_entry.id   AF-A0A7X7FIZ2-F1
#
_cell.length_a   1.000
_cell.length_b   1.000
_cell.length_c   1.000
_cell.angle_alpha   90.00
_cell.angle_beta   90.00
_cell.angle_gamma   90.00
#
_symmetry.space_group_name_H-M   'P 1'
#
loop_
_entity.id
_entity.type
_entity.pdbx_description
1 polymer ?
#
loop_
_entity_poly.entity_id
_entity_poly.type
_entity_poly.pdbx_seq_one_letter_code
_entity_poly.pdbx_strand_id
1 'polypeptide(L)'
;MRIIRKRTTVTGTDTTDATASAAEILAGETAYVNGVKVTGELVPLDTSDATAAAEDILAGEIAYVNGAKVTGTISKTIGGISPSGFVMSIYDYCLYLQQGMTMPTGDLSDLPPYSAATLMPG
;
A
#
# COMPACT_ATOMS: atom_id res chain seq x y z
N MET A 1 -64.44 -9.58 -39.64
CA MET A 1 -62.95 -9.68 -39.60
C MET A 1 -62.47 -9.13 -38.26
N ARG A 2 -62.05 -9.99 -37.31
CA ARG A 2 -61.60 -9.57 -35.96
C ARG A 2 -60.08 -9.46 -35.99
N ILE A 3 -59.54 -8.24 -36.03
CA ILE A 3 -58.09 -8.02 -36.04
C ILE A 3 -57.57 -8.22 -34.61
N ILE A 4 -56.94 -9.36 -34.34
CA ILE A 4 -56.18 -9.58 -33.11
C ILE A 4 -54.79 -8.99 -33.36
N ARG A 5 -54.52 -7.79 -32.83
CA ARG A 5 -53.13 -7.30 -32.79
C ARG A 5 -52.36 -8.22 -31.84
N LYS A 6 -51.35 -8.93 -32.35
CA LYS A 6 -50.36 -9.59 -31.50
C LYS A 6 -49.78 -8.49 -30.59
N ARG A 7 -50.00 -8.62 -29.28
CA ARG A 7 -49.33 -7.74 -28.31
C ARG A 7 -47.85 -8.11 -28.38
N THR A 8 -47.06 -7.31 -29.08
CA THR A 8 -45.61 -7.45 -29.01
C THR A 8 -45.21 -6.99 -27.62
N THR A 9 -44.91 -7.95 -26.74
CA THR A 9 -44.23 -7.64 -25.49
C THR A 9 -42.90 -6.99 -25.86
N VAL A 10 -42.71 -5.73 -25.50
CA VAL A 10 -41.42 -5.05 -25.68
C VAL A 10 -40.48 -5.65 -24.65
N THR A 11 -39.61 -6.55 -25.08
CA THR A 11 -38.52 -7.07 -24.24
C THR A 11 -37.53 -5.94 -23.99
N GLY A 12 -37.23 -5.64 -22.72
CA GLY A 12 -36.32 -4.55 -22.31
C GLY A 12 -36.96 -3.45 -21.46
N THR A 13 -38.26 -3.54 -21.14
CA THR A 13 -38.95 -2.62 -20.19
C THR A 13 -39.39 -3.30 -18.90
N ASP A 14 -39.27 -4.63 -18.81
CA ASP A 14 -39.50 -5.37 -17.57
C ASP A 14 -38.28 -5.15 -16.67
N THR A 15 -38.53 -4.63 -15.47
CA THR A 15 -37.50 -4.30 -14.47
C THR A 15 -37.78 -5.05 -13.17
N THR A 16 -38.64 -6.07 -13.20
CA THR A 16 -39.04 -6.84 -12.01
C THR A 16 -37.90 -7.66 -11.41
N ASP A 17 -36.87 -7.95 -12.22
CA ASP A 17 -35.63 -8.63 -11.82
C ASP A 17 -34.47 -7.67 -11.49
N ALA A 18 -34.66 -6.36 -11.69
CA ALA A 18 -33.68 -5.37 -11.28
C ALA A 18 -33.58 -5.31 -9.76
N THR A 19 -32.36 -5.25 -9.23
CA THR A 19 -32.07 -5.30 -7.79
C THR A 19 -31.25 -4.12 -7.28
N ALA A 20 -30.85 -3.19 -8.16
CA ALA A 20 -30.07 -2.02 -7.79
C ALA A 20 -30.81 -1.13 -6.78
N SER A 21 -30.11 -0.74 -5.73
CA SER A 21 -30.55 0.25 -4.75
C SER A 21 -29.95 1.62 -5.04
N ALA A 22 -30.49 2.68 -4.40
CA ALA A 22 -29.93 4.02 -4.52
C ALA A 22 -28.45 4.09 -4.12
N ALA A 23 -28.04 3.30 -3.12
CA ALA A 23 -26.67 3.23 -2.64
C ALA A 23 -25.68 2.57 -3.62
N GLU A 24 -26.17 1.90 -4.66
CA GLU A 24 -25.37 1.23 -5.69
C GLU A 24 -25.30 2.03 -7.00
N ILE A 25 -26.08 3.11 -7.12
CA ILE A 25 -26.16 3.96 -8.30
C ILE A 25 -25.47 5.29 -8.00
N LEU A 26 -24.60 5.75 -8.91
CA LEU A 26 -23.87 7.01 -8.77
C LEU A 26 -24.80 8.19 -8.52
N ALA A 27 -24.40 9.08 -7.60
CA ALA A 27 -25.14 10.28 -7.30
C ALA A 27 -25.43 11.10 -8.56
N GLY A 28 -26.70 11.49 -8.76
CA GLY A 28 -27.17 12.21 -9.95
C GLY A 28 -27.62 11.33 -11.12
N GLU A 29 -27.26 10.05 -11.12
CA GLU A 29 -27.75 9.07 -12.09
C GLU A 29 -29.10 8.49 -11.68
N THR A 30 -29.82 7.91 -12.64
CA THR A 30 -31.14 7.32 -12.38
C THR A 30 -31.31 5.98 -13.09
N ALA A 31 -32.00 5.05 -12.44
CA ALA A 31 -32.35 3.74 -12.98
C ALA A 31 -33.83 3.43 -12.72
N TYR A 32 -34.37 2.40 -13.38
CA TYR A 32 -35.72 1.87 -13.09
C TYR A 32 -35.60 0.48 -12.49
N VAL A 33 -36.25 0.29 -11.34
CA VAL A 33 -36.21 -0.95 -10.56
C VAL A 33 -37.64 -1.29 -10.17
N ASN A 34 -38.13 -2.45 -10.60
CA ASN A 34 -39.51 -2.88 -10.43
C ASN A 34 -40.56 -1.81 -10.83
N GLY A 35 -40.31 -1.13 -11.95
CA GLY A 35 -41.16 -0.06 -12.48
C GLY A 35 -41.06 1.29 -11.74
N VAL A 36 -40.20 1.39 -10.72
CA VAL A 36 -39.99 2.62 -9.95
C VAL A 36 -38.68 3.27 -10.36
N LYS A 37 -38.69 4.59 -10.53
CA LYS A 37 -37.45 5.36 -10.74
C LYS A 37 -36.67 5.45 -9.44
N VAL A 38 -35.43 5.00 -9.45
CA VAL A 38 -34.45 5.11 -8.37
C VAL A 38 -33.43 6.17 -8.76
N THR A 39 -33.15 7.10 -7.84
CA THR A 39 -32.08 8.10 -8.02
C THR A 39 -30.89 7.65 -7.20
N GLY A 40 -29.69 7.71 -7.79
CA GLY A 40 -28.48 7.28 -7.13
C GLY A 40 -28.04 8.22 -6.01
N GLU A 41 -27.42 7.62 -5.00
CA GLU A 41 -26.86 8.28 -3.82
C GLU A 41 -25.39 7.88 -3.58
N LEU A 42 -24.82 7.00 -4.40
CA LEU A 42 -23.43 6.57 -4.27
C LEU A 42 -22.49 7.73 -4.57
N VAL A 43 -21.76 8.15 -3.54
CA VAL A 43 -20.64 9.09 -3.64
C VAL A 43 -19.34 8.29 -3.50
N PRO A 44 -18.55 8.13 -4.57
CA PRO A 44 -17.24 7.49 -4.48
C PRO A 44 -16.32 8.25 -3.53
N LEU A 45 -15.39 7.53 -2.90
CA LEU A 45 -14.33 8.16 -2.11
C LEU A 45 -13.48 9.07 -3.01
N ASP A 46 -13.41 10.35 -2.68
CA ASP A 46 -12.46 11.26 -3.30
C ASP A 46 -11.06 10.99 -2.72
N THR A 47 -10.08 10.82 -3.61
CA THR A 47 -8.68 10.59 -3.25
C THR A 47 -7.76 11.65 -3.87
N SER A 48 -8.32 12.73 -4.41
CA SER A 48 -7.58 13.81 -5.08
C SER A 48 -6.75 14.66 -4.13
N ASP A 49 -7.08 14.67 -2.84
CA ASP A 49 -6.38 15.36 -1.76
C ASP A 49 -5.32 14.49 -1.07
N ALA A 50 -5.23 13.20 -1.41
CA ALA A 50 -4.21 12.31 -0.88
C ALA A 50 -2.82 12.70 -1.43
N THR A 51 -1.81 12.69 -0.55
CA THR A 51 -0.43 13.10 -0.90
C THR A 51 0.62 12.02 -0.66
N ALA A 52 0.22 10.82 -0.23
CA ALA A 52 1.16 9.76 0.11
C ALA A 52 1.93 9.27 -1.13
N ALA A 53 3.26 9.27 -1.06
CA ALA A 53 4.12 8.63 -2.03
C ALA A 53 4.47 7.19 -1.59
N ALA A 54 5.05 6.40 -2.50
CA ALA A 54 5.49 5.03 -2.16
C ALA A 54 6.49 5.01 -1.00
N GLU A 55 7.32 6.04 -0.89
CA GLU A 55 8.30 6.23 0.18
C GLU A 55 7.70 6.61 1.55
N ASP A 56 6.41 6.96 1.60
CA ASP A 56 5.68 7.26 2.84
C ASP A 56 4.95 6.02 3.41
N ILE A 57 4.95 4.90 2.67
CA ILE A 57 4.11 3.74 2.95
C ILE A 57 4.99 2.50 3.17
N LEU A 58 4.65 1.69 4.17
CA LEU A 58 5.32 0.42 4.46
C LEU A 58 5.27 -0.54 3.27
N ALA A 59 6.39 -1.23 3.02
CA ALA A 59 6.47 -2.25 1.99
C ALA A 59 5.42 -3.34 2.23
N GLY A 60 4.63 -3.62 1.19
CA GLY A 60 3.50 -4.56 1.24
C GLY A 60 2.15 -3.90 1.53
N GLU A 61 2.14 -2.67 2.04
CA GLU A 61 0.91 -1.87 2.21
C GLU A 61 0.55 -1.11 0.93
N ILE A 62 -0.74 -0.79 0.80
CA ILE A 62 -1.30 -0.14 -0.39
C ILE A 62 -2.13 1.07 0.04
N ALA A 63 -1.92 2.19 -0.65
CA ALA A 63 -2.79 3.37 -0.60
C ALA A 63 -3.38 3.67 -1.98
N TYR A 64 -4.45 4.47 -2.00
CA TYR A 64 -5.04 5.01 -3.23
C TYR A 64 -4.90 6.52 -3.22
N VAL A 65 -4.24 7.06 -4.24
CA VAL A 65 -3.89 8.48 -4.36
C VAL A 65 -4.26 8.94 -5.75
N ASN A 66 -5.12 9.96 -5.84
CA ASN A 66 -5.66 10.48 -7.10
C ASN A 66 -6.20 9.36 -8.02
N GLY A 67 -6.94 8.41 -7.46
CA GLY A 67 -7.49 7.25 -8.17
C GLY A 67 -6.47 6.17 -8.58
N ALA A 68 -5.19 6.35 -8.28
CA ALA A 68 -4.13 5.39 -8.60
C ALA A 68 -3.72 4.57 -7.37
N LYS A 69 -3.38 3.30 -7.60
CA LYS A 69 -2.85 2.41 -6.57
C LYS A 69 -1.38 2.72 -6.32
N VAL A 70 -1.01 3.02 -5.08
CA VAL A 70 0.37 3.26 -4.63
C VAL A 70 0.79 2.13 -3.70
N THR A 71 1.87 1.42 -4.04
CA THR A 71 2.44 0.37 -3.21
C THR A 71 3.63 0.93 -2.43
N GLY A 72 3.67 0.69 -1.11
CA GLY A 72 4.75 1.19 -0.27
C GLY A 72 6.10 0.54 -0.53
N THR A 73 7.17 1.30 -0.22
CA THR A 73 8.57 0.88 -0.36
C THR A 73 9.36 1.00 0.93
N ILE A 74 8.78 1.53 2.02
CA ILE A 74 9.49 1.61 3.30
C ILE A 74 9.78 0.19 3.80
N SER A 75 11.07 -0.14 3.87
CA SER A 75 11.52 -1.39 4.46
C SER A 75 11.31 -1.37 5.97
N LYS A 76 10.60 -2.36 6.50
CA LYS A 76 10.35 -2.49 7.94
C LYS A 76 11.63 -2.90 8.66
N THR A 77 12.30 -1.95 9.30
CA THR A 77 13.41 -2.26 10.21
C THR A 77 12.86 -2.83 11.52
N ILE A 78 13.24 -4.05 11.86
CA ILE A 78 12.93 -4.67 13.15
C ILE A 78 13.89 -4.07 14.18
N GLY A 79 13.46 -3.02 14.89
CA GLY A 79 14.18 -2.45 16.04
C GLY A 79 15.34 -1.53 15.68
N GLY A 80 15.06 -0.24 15.47
CA GLY A 80 15.97 0.85 15.86
C GLY A 80 17.43 0.80 15.39
N ILE A 81 17.73 0.25 14.21
CA ILE A 81 19.01 0.51 13.53
C ILE A 81 18.68 1.20 12.22
N SER A 82 18.68 2.53 12.28
CA SER A 82 18.78 3.37 11.08
C SER A 82 20.13 3.04 10.43
N PRO A 83 20.18 2.53 9.18
CA PRO A 83 21.42 2.14 8.55
C PRO A 83 22.11 3.39 7.97
N SER A 84 22.37 4.40 8.81
CA SER A 84 23.33 5.44 8.48
C SER A 84 24.71 4.97 8.94
N GLY A 85 25.34 4.11 8.13
CA GLY A 85 26.75 3.77 8.25
C GLY A 85 27.03 2.52 9.08
N PHE A 86 27.34 1.44 8.35
CA PHE A 86 28.17 0.31 8.77
C PHE A 86 27.81 -0.43 10.08
N VAL A 87 27.23 -1.63 9.92
CA VAL A 87 27.14 -2.62 11.00
C VAL A 87 28.50 -3.34 11.16
N MET A 88 29.27 -3.00 12.19
CA MET A 88 30.27 -3.94 12.73
C MET A 88 29.52 -4.97 13.58
N SER A 89 29.83 -6.26 13.42
CA SER A 89 29.24 -7.31 14.25
C SER A 89 29.55 -7.03 15.72
N ILE A 90 28.62 -7.37 16.63
CA ILE A 90 28.82 -7.23 18.08
C ILE A 90 30.14 -7.91 18.52
N TYR A 91 30.58 -8.97 17.82
CA TYR A 91 31.85 -9.63 18.05
C TYR A 91 33.08 -8.73 17.82
N ASP A 92 33.08 -7.95 16.74
CA ASP A 92 34.22 -7.10 16.39
C ASP A 92 34.32 -5.89 17.34
N TYR A 93 33.17 -5.40 17.81
CA TYR A 93 33.07 -4.32 18.81
C TYR A 93 33.67 -4.73 20.16
N CYS A 94 33.33 -5.94 20.64
CA CYS A 94 33.84 -6.45 21.92
C CYS A 94 35.36 -6.65 21.91
N LEU A 95 35.94 -7.10 20.78
CA LEU A 95 37.38 -7.28 20.64
C LEU A 95 38.15 -5.94 20.73
N TYR A 96 37.59 -4.88 20.14
CA TYR A 96 38.19 -3.54 20.17
C TYR A 96 38.25 -2.95 21.59
N LEU A 97 37.18 -3.12 22.37
CA LEU A 97 37.11 -2.60 23.74
C LEU A 97 38.01 -3.38 24.71
N GLN A 98 38.19 -4.69 24.51
CA GLN A 98 39.11 -5.51 25.33
C GLN A 98 40.59 -5.10 25.15
N GLN A 99 40.93 -4.48 24.03
CA GLN A 99 42.27 -3.97 23.72
C GLN A 99 42.48 -2.52 24.23
N GLY A 100 41.48 -1.90 24.87
CA GLY A 100 41.57 -0.55 25.45
C GLY A 100 41.53 0.58 24.42
N MET A 101 41.09 0.32 23.19
CA MET A 101 41.04 1.32 22.11
C MET A 101 39.70 2.06 22.06
N THR A 102 39.74 3.37 21.79
CA THR A 102 38.54 4.17 21.50
C THR A 102 38.12 4.00 20.04
N MET A 103 36.82 3.88 19.77
CA MET A 103 36.29 3.70 18.41
C MET A 103 36.75 4.83 17.48
N PRO A 104 37.18 4.54 16.25
CA PRO A 104 37.41 5.57 15.26
C PRO A 104 36.09 6.22 14.89
N THR A 105 36.03 7.54 14.96
CA THR A 105 34.86 8.35 14.59
C THR A 105 34.82 8.66 13.08
N GLY A 106 35.57 7.92 12.26
CA GLY A 106 35.78 8.14 10.82
C GLY A 106 35.51 6.90 9.96
N ASP A 107 35.70 7.04 8.63
CA ASP A 107 35.50 5.98 7.62
C ASP A 107 36.33 4.72 7.95
N LEU A 108 35.72 3.53 7.82
CA LEU A 108 36.35 2.24 8.11
C LEU A 108 37.52 1.90 7.17
N SER A 109 37.74 2.69 6.11
CA SER A 109 38.87 2.53 5.19
C SER A 109 40.24 2.75 5.84
N ASP A 110 40.30 3.49 6.96
CA ASP A 110 41.53 3.74 7.72
C ASP A 110 41.76 2.74 8.86
N LEU A 111 40.87 1.76 9.04
CA LEU A 111 41.07 0.71 10.01
C LEU A 111 42.09 -0.31 9.50
N PRO A 112 43.15 -0.62 10.28
CA PRO A 112 44.06 -1.68 9.89
C PRO A 112 43.25 -2.99 9.77
N PRO A 113 43.50 -3.84 8.77
CA PRO A 113 42.84 -5.13 8.67
C PRO A 113 43.26 -5.98 9.87
N TYR A 114 42.38 -6.15 10.85
CA TYR A 114 42.58 -7.10 11.93
C TYR A 114 42.38 -8.51 11.37
N SER A 115 43.46 -9.12 10.88
CA SER A 115 43.46 -10.56 10.64
C SER A 115 43.32 -11.27 11.99
N ALA A 116 42.39 -12.21 12.11
CA ALA A 116 42.09 -12.96 13.33
C ALA A 116 43.25 -13.88 13.83
N ALA A 117 44.50 -13.64 13.40
CA ALA A 117 45.58 -14.62 13.42
C ALA A 117 46.65 -14.43 14.52
N THR A 118 46.50 -13.51 15.47
CA THR A 118 47.55 -13.29 16.51
C THR A 118 47.04 -13.33 17.95
N LEU A 119 45.92 -14.00 18.20
CA LEU A 119 45.55 -14.40 19.57
C LEU A 119 45.87 -15.88 19.78
N MET A 120 47.13 -16.18 20.09
CA MET A 120 47.46 -17.29 20.99
C MET A 120 48.49 -16.82 22.04
N PRO A 121 48.29 -17.16 23.32
CA PRO A 121 49.04 -16.58 24.43
C PRO A 121 50.37 -17.30 24.66
N GLY A 122 51.38 -16.51 25.04
CA GLY A 122 52.65 -16.93 25.63
C GLY A 122 53.23 -15.77 26.42
#